data_AF-A0A2V5KHC6-F1
#
_entry.id   AF-A0A2V5KHC6-F1
#
_cell.length_a   1.000
_cell.length_b   1.000
_cell.length_c   1.000
_cell.angle_alpha   90.00
_cell.angle_beta   90.00
_cell.angle_gamma   90.00
#
_symmetry.space_group_name_H-M   'P 1'
#
loop_
_entity.id
_entity.type
_entity.pdbx_description
1 polymer ?
#
loop_
_entity_poly.entity_id
_entity_poly.type
_entity_poly.pdbx_seq_one_letter_code
_entity_poly.pdbx_strand_id
1 'polypeptide(L)'
;WVALWIGALAAAIYVLFWRRDRLPNQSLILFAGTSLVLGAAGFALFLKLADFATHPWYYVPLMAFSAVCLDAIFFTAWRWARPAAMIFAALTISATFLFELPVVKCRQTNVDLIAARLSTEVAASDYVIVHPWYCGVPFERYYKAAAPWTTLPPLEDHGVHRFDLLKVKMQTKDPIAPVIDRITSTLQSGNRVWLVGEMPLSEEPLPKIRPAPNNPWGWSADYYSFYWGVQVTQFLSAHCQRSAVVIDPSKICVNPYENLPVVVLTGWKP
;
A
#
# COMPACT_ATOMS: atom_id res chain seq x y z
N TRP A 1 18.80 -0.07 -4.59
CA TRP A 1 19.14 1.19 -3.88
C TRP A 1 19.87 0.97 -2.55
N VAL A 2 19.50 -0.01 -1.72
CA VAL A 2 20.09 -0.18 -0.36
C VAL A 2 21.60 -0.38 -0.42
N ALA A 3 22.08 -1.27 -1.29
CA ALA A 3 23.51 -1.51 -1.47
C ALA A 3 24.29 -0.25 -1.92
N LEU A 4 23.70 0.57 -2.80
CA LEU A 4 24.29 1.84 -3.24
C LEU A 4 24.38 2.84 -2.08
N TRP A 5 23.34 2.89 -1.24
CA TRP A 5 23.32 3.74 -0.05
C TRP A 5 24.36 3.29 0.98
N ILE A 6 24.48 1.99 1.24
CA ILE A 6 25.50 1.41 2.13
C ILE A 6 26.91 1.72 1.61
N GLY A 7 27.15 1.53 0.30
CA GLY A 7 28.44 1.85 -0.31
C GLY A 7 28.79 3.33 -0.21
N ALA A 8 27.82 4.21 -0.44
CA ALA A 8 28.00 5.65 -0.31
C ALA A 8 28.28 6.06 1.15
N LEU A 9 27.58 5.45 2.11
CA LEU A 9 27.81 5.66 3.53
C LEU A 9 29.21 5.20 3.96
N ALA A 10 29.65 4.01 3.51
CA ALA A 10 30.98 3.48 3.81
C ALA A 10 32.10 4.40 3.29
N ALA A 11 31.98 4.90 2.06
CA ALA A 11 32.94 5.84 1.50
C ALA A 11 32.87 7.22 2.18
N ALA A 12 31.71 7.69 2.65
CA ALA A 12 31.62 8.89 3.47
C ALA A 12 32.31 8.73 4.84
N ILE A 13 32.15 7.58 5.49
CA ILE A 13 32.87 7.24 6.74
C ILE A 13 34.38 7.23 6.48
N TYR A 14 34.84 6.61 5.39
CA TYR A 14 36.25 6.62 5.01
C TYR A 14 36.78 8.06 4.83
N VAL A 15 36.05 8.93 4.12
CA VAL A 15 36.44 10.34 3.95
C VAL A 15 36.49 11.07 5.29
N LEU A 16 35.49 10.87 6.15
CA LEU A 16 35.39 11.54 7.46
C LEU A 16 36.55 11.19 8.40
N PHE A 17 36.97 9.93 8.44
CA PHE A 17 37.96 9.46 9.41
C PHE A 17 39.39 9.40 8.86
N TRP A 18 39.59 9.13 7.56
CA TRP A 18 40.93 8.91 6.99
C TRP A 18 41.42 10.01 6.06
N ARG A 19 40.52 10.84 5.49
CA ARG A 19 40.89 11.82 4.46
C ARG A 19 40.60 13.27 4.81
N ARG A 20 39.71 13.51 5.78
CA ARG A 20 39.21 14.84 6.15
C ARG A 20 40.32 15.87 6.34
N ASP A 21 41.34 15.55 7.12
CA ASP A 21 42.38 16.52 7.51
C ASP A 21 43.27 16.96 6.33
N ARG A 22 43.20 16.24 5.20
CA ARG A 22 43.94 16.53 3.96
C ARG A 22 43.08 17.23 2.90
N LEU A 23 41.80 17.48 3.17
CA LEU A 23 40.85 18.02 2.20
C LEU A 23 40.53 19.50 2.47
N PRO A 24 40.24 20.29 1.42
CA PRO A 24 39.72 21.64 1.58
C PRO A 24 38.31 21.60 2.20
N ASN A 25 37.90 22.67 2.90
CA ASN A 25 36.57 22.81 3.51
C ASN A 25 36.20 21.70 4.51
N GLN A 26 37.11 21.42 5.44
CA GLN A 26 36.92 20.43 6.51
C GLN A 26 35.65 20.67 7.35
N SER A 27 35.30 21.95 7.58
CA SER A 27 34.09 22.34 8.29
C SER A 27 32.82 21.86 7.59
N LEU A 28 32.77 21.91 6.25
CA LEU A 28 31.65 21.41 5.46
C LEU A 28 31.55 19.88 5.54
N ILE A 29 32.69 19.17 5.44
CA ILE A 29 32.72 17.71 5.56
C ILE A 29 32.24 17.29 6.95
N LEU A 30 32.73 17.96 8.00
CA LEU A 30 32.33 17.69 9.37
C LEU A 30 30.83 17.97 9.57
N PHE A 31 30.34 19.13 9.14
CA PHE A 31 28.92 19.51 9.23
C PHE A 31 28.02 18.52 8.49
N ALA A 32 28.36 18.13 7.27
CA ALA A 32 27.59 17.18 6.49
C ALA A 32 27.60 15.77 7.13
N GLY A 33 28.76 15.34 7.65
CA GLY A 33 28.89 14.07 8.36
C GLY A 33 28.07 14.04 9.66
N THR A 34 28.16 15.09 10.49
CA THR A 34 27.37 15.19 11.71
C THR A 34 25.88 15.28 11.42
N SER A 35 25.49 16.04 10.38
CA SER A 35 24.09 16.14 9.95
C SER A 35 23.54 14.79 9.49
N LEU A 36 24.31 14.03 8.72
CA LEU A 36 23.92 12.69 8.27
C LEU A 36 23.65 11.75 9.44
N VAL A 37 24.56 11.72 10.43
CA VAL A 37 24.44 10.86 11.61
C VAL A 37 23.26 11.28 12.49
N LEU A 38 23.16 12.57 12.81
CA LEU A 38 22.08 13.08 13.67
C LEU A 38 20.72 12.96 12.99
N GLY A 39 20.63 13.24 11.69
CA GLY A 39 19.40 13.10 10.90
C GLY A 39 18.95 11.65 10.78
N ALA A 40 19.87 10.71 10.52
CA ALA A 40 19.55 9.28 10.49
C ALA A 40 19.11 8.76 11.86
N ALA A 41 19.81 9.14 12.94
CA ALA A 41 19.45 8.78 14.31
C ALA A 41 18.09 9.37 14.72
N GLY A 42 17.86 10.65 14.41
CA GLY A 42 16.60 11.33 14.68
C GLY A 42 15.43 10.71 13.90
N PHE A 43 15.65 10.34 12.64
CA PHE A 43 14.65 9.65 11.83
C PHE A 43 14.35 8.24 12.38
N ALA A 44 15.37 7.48 12.77
CA ALA A 44 15.18 6.16 13.40
C ALA A 44 14.43 6.27 14.74
N LEU A 45 14.75 7.29 15.55
CA LEU A 45 14.04 7.58 16.80
C LEU A 45 12.59 7.94 16.51
N PHE A 46 12.34 8.80 15.53
CA PHE A 46 10.98 9.15 15.10
C PHE A 46 10.18 7.92 14.69
N LEU A 47 10.73 7.06 13.84
CA LEU A 47 10.06 5.82 13.42
C LEU A 47 9.76 4.90 14.61
N LYS A 48 10.71 4.80 15.56
CA LYS A 48 10.51 4.02 16.79
C LYS A 48 9.40 4.59 17.67
N LEU A 49 9.31 5.91 17.78
CA LEU A 49 8.27 6.59 18.56
C LEU A 49 6.90 6.53 17.88
N ALA A 50 6.87 6.51 16.55
CA ALA A 50 5.62 6.48 15.78
C ALA A 50 4.91 5.12 15.84
N ASP A 51 5.60 4.03 16.20
CA ASP A 51 5.06 2.67 16.34
C ASP A 51 4.23 2.17 15.13
N PHE A 52 4.54 2.68 13.93
CA PHE A 52 3.93 2.24 12.68
C PHE A 52 4.80 1.17 12.01
N ALA A 53 4.15 0.20 11.37
CA ALA A 53 4.82 -0.71 10.46
C ALA A 53 5.41 0.10 9.29
N THR A 54 6.72 0.04 9.10
CA THR A 54 7.40 0.87 8.10
C THR A 54 7.35 0.22 6.72
N HIS A 55 7.03 1.01 5.70
CA HIS A 55 7.14 0.61 4.30
C HIS A 55 8.34 1.26 3.60
N PRO A 56 8.85 0.70 2.48
CA PRO A 56 10.03 1.21 1.80
C PRO A 56 9.96 2.70 1.42
N TRP A 57 8.78 3.21 1.05
CA TRP A 57 8.58 4.62 0.68
C TRP A 57 8.74 5.59 1.85
N TYR A 58 8.59 5.15 3.10
CA TYR A 58 8.85 6.01 4.27
C TYR A 58 10.32 6.41 4.39
N TYR A 59 11.23 5.66 3.79
CA TYR A 59 12.67 5.97 3.82
C TYR A 59 13.09 6.97 2.74
N VAL A 60 12.19 7.40 1.84
CA VAL A 60 12.51 8.37 0.77
C VAL A 60 13.02 9.71 1.31
N PRO A 61 12.42 10.34 2.35
CA PRO A 61 12.96 11.55 2.95
C PRO A 61 14.37 11.36 3.51
N LEU A 62 14.62 10.25 4.21
CA LEU A 62 15.96 9.92 4.73
C LEU A 62 16.96 9.72 3.58
N MET A 63 16.57 9.05 2.49
CA MET A 63 17.42 8.87 1.32
C MET A 63 17.76 10.21 0.65
N ALA A 64 16.79 11.10 0.47
CA ALA A 64 17.01 12.42 -0.10
C ALA A 64 17.94 13.27 0.78
N PHE A 65 17.68 13.30 2.09
CA PHE A 65 18.54 13.97 3.05
C PHE A 65 19.97 13.40 3.05
N SER A 66 20.09 12.08 3.03
CA SER A 66 21.39 11.40 2.95
C SER A 66 22.13 11.76 1.68
N ALA A 67 21.44 11.78 0.53
CA ALA A 67 22.05 12.11 -0.75
C ALA A 67 22.69 13.50 -0.74
N VAL A 68 22.03 14.50 -0.14
CA VAL A 68 22.58 15.86 -0.01
C VAL A 68 23.83 15.89 0.88
N CYS A 69 23.81 15.19 2.02
CA CYS A 69 24.96 15.12 2.91
C CYS A 69 26.14 14.39 2.24
N LEU A 70 25.86 13.30 1.53
CA LEU A 70 26.85 12.54 0.80
C LEU A 70 27.43 13.37 -0.36
N ASP A 71 26.63 14.09 -1.13
CA ASP A 71 27.07 15.01 -2.19
C ASP A 71 28.13 16.00 -1.69
N ALA A 72 27.86 16.64 -0.55
CA ALA A 72 28.78 17.56 0.09
C ALA A 72 30.11 16.90 0.49
N ILE A 73 30.07 15.67 1.03
CA ILE A 73 31.28 14.93 1.45
C ILE A 73 32.07 14.43 0.22
N PHE A 74 31.41 13.74 -0.71
CA PHE A 74 32.02 13.11 -1.87
C PHE A 74 32.67 14.13 -2.80
N PHE A 75 31.96 15.20 -3.15
CA PHE A 75 32.50 16.13 -4.15
C PHE A 75 33.47 17.16 -3.57
N THR A 76 33.53 17.30 -2.25
CA THR A 76 34.65 17.99 -1.59
C THR A 76 35.91 17.11 -1.63
N ALA A 77 35.77 15.79 -1.47
CA ALA A 77 36.88 14.83 -1.53
C ALA A 77 37.37 14.51 -2.95
N TRP A 78 36.46 14.49 -3.93
CA TRP A 78 36.70 14.09 -5.32
C TRP A 78 35.97 15.03 -6.28
N ARG A 79 36.50 16.24 -6.44
CA ARG A 79 35.91 17.28 -7.32
C ARG A 79 35.72 16.83 -8.77
N TRP A 80 36.59 15.96 -9.26
CA TRP A 80 36.53 15.42 -10.62
C TRP A 80 35.32 14.50 -10.86
N ALA A 81 34.72 13.94 -9.80
CA ALA A 81 33.56 13.08 -9.91
C ALA A 81 32.26 13.87 -10.15
N ARG A 82 32.24 15.20 -9.91
CA ARG A 82 31.06 16.06 -10.12
C ARG A 82 30.45 15.97 -11.52
N PRO A 83 31.21 16.17 -12.61
CA PRO A 83 30.65 16.05 -13.96
C PRO A 83 30.07 14.66 -14.23
N ALA A 84 30.74 13.59 -13.79
CA ALA A 84 30.25 12.23 -13.96
C ALA A 84 28.92 12.00 -13.23
N ALA A 85 28.78 12.51 -12.00
CA ALA A 85 27.54 12.41 -11.24
C ALA A 85 26.39 13.23 -11.83
N MET A 86 26.67 14.44 -12.34
CA MET A 86 25.65 15.23 -13.05
C MET A 86 25.17 14.52 -14.32
N ILE A 87 26.09 13.92 -15.10
CA ILE A 87 25.73 13.11 -16.27
C ILE A 87 24.87 11.92 -15.85
N PHE A 88 25.26 11.20 -14.79
CA PHE A 88 24.49 10.07 -14.30
C PHE A 88 23.10 10.47 -13.77
N ALA A 89 22.99 11.60 -13.08
CA ALA A 89 21.72 12.17 -12.65
C ALA A 89 20.82 12.55 -13.84
N ALA A 90 21.39 13.19 -14.86
CA ALA A 90 20.66 13.54 -16.09
C ALA A 90 20.20 12.29 -16.86
N LEU A 91 21.02 11.25 -16.93
CA LEU A 91 20.68 9.97 -17.55
C LEU A 91 19.58 9.25 -16.79
N THR A 92 19.65 9.22 -15.45
CA THR A 92 18.61 8.59 -14.62
C THR A 92 17.28 9.33 -14.73
N ILE A 93 17.27 10.66 -14.64
CA ILE A 93 16.05 11.47 -14.84
C ILE A 93 15.47 11.25 -16.24
N SER A 94 16.30 11.31 -17.28
CA SER A 94 15.88 11.10 -18.67
C SER A 94 15.31 9.69 -18.88
N ALA A 95 15.97 8.66 -18.34
CA ALA A 95 15.51 7.28 -18.40
C ALA A 95 14.15 7.13 -17.69
N THR A 96 14.02 7.63 -16.46
CA THR A 96 12.74 7.59 -15.73
C THR A 96 11.62 8.27 -16.52
N PHE A 97 11.87 9.44 -17.11
CA PHE A 97 10.88 10.12 -17.93
C PHE A 97 10.49 9.29 -19.16
N LEU A 98 11.46 8.76 -19.90
CA LEU A 98 11.19 7.99 -21.12
C LEU A 98 10.42 6.68 -20.86
N PHE A 99 10.76 5.96 -19.79
CA PHE A 99 10.17 4.65 -19.51
C PHE A 99 8.84 4.74 -18.72
N GLU A 100 8.67 5.75 -17.85
CA GLU A 100 7.49 5.85 -16.98
C GLU A 100 6.38 6.77 -17.52
N LEU A 101 6.66 7.55 -18.58
CA LEU A 101 5.67 8.42 -19.22
C LEU A 101 4.33 7.74 -19.56
N PRO A 102 4.31 6.50 -20.09
CA PRO A 102 3.05 5.79 -20.34
C PRO A 102 2.26 5.53 -19.05
N VAL A 103 2.94 5.16 -17.96
CA VAL A 103 2.32 4.83 -16.66
C VAL A 103 1.70 6.08 -16.03
N VAL A 104 2.34 7.25 -16.17
CA VAL A 104 1.80 8.53 -15.66
C VAL A 104 0.51 8.94 -16.36
N LYS A 105 0.28 8.48 -17.60
CA LYS A 105 -0.96 8.72 -18.34
C LYS A 105 -2.07 7.72 -17.98
N CYS A 106 -1.74 6.65 -17.26
CA CYS A 106 -2.72 5.67 -16.82
C CYS A 106 -3.58 6.24 -15.70
N ARG A 107 -4.83 5.82 -15.69
CA ARG A 107 -5.76 6.22 -14.64
C ARG A 107 -5.33 5.60 -13.32
N GLN A 108 -5.42 6.34 -12.22
CA GLN A 108 -5.04 5.78 -10.91
C GLN A 108 -6.08 4.83 -10.32
N THR A 109 -7.36 4.91 -10.73
CA THR A 109 -8.44 4.09 -10.19
C THR A 109 -9.62 3.99 -11.17
N ASN A 110 -10.38 2.89 -11.14
CA ASN A 110 -11.65 2.76 -11.87
C ASN A 110 -12.90 2.83 -10.95
N VAL A 111 -12.71 3.13 -9.67
CA VAL A 111 -13.76 3.09 -8.64
C VAL A 111 -14.92 4.05 -8.92
N ASP A 112 -14.67 5.20 -9.54
CA ASP A 112 -15.72 6.15 -9.92
C ASP A 112 -16.68 5.58 -10.97
N LEU A 113 -16.17 4.82 -11.95
CA LEU A 113 -16.98 4.14 -12.97
C LEU A 113 -17.83 3.03 -12.34
N ILE A 114 -17.20 2.28 -11.42
CA ILE A 114 -17.89 1.23 -10.66
C ILE A 114 -19.00 1.84 -9.81
N ALA A 115 -18.70 2.89 -9.05
CA ALA A 115 -19.66 3.56 -8.19
C ALA A 115 -20.83 4.15 -8.98
N ALA A 116 -20.57 4.76 -10.14
CA ALA A 116 -21.61 5.27 -11.04
C ALA A 116 -22.56 4.15 -11.48
N ARG A 117 -22.01 3.00 -11.90
CA ARG A 117 -22.81 1.86 -12.35
C ARG A 117 -23.59 1.21 -11.20
N LEU A 118 -22.93 0.92 -10.08
CA LEU A 118 -23.58 0.38 -8.90
C LEU A 118 -24.69 1.28 -8.37
N SER A 119 -24.54 2.61 -8.48
CA SER A 119 -25.58 3.54 -8.03
C SER A 119 -26.90 3.40 -8.80
N THR A 120 -26.88 2.76 -9.98
CA THR A 120 -28.08 2.48 -10.78
C THR A 120 -28.57 1.03 -10.67
N GLU A 121 -27.70 0.09 -10.30
CA GLU A 121 -28.02 -1.34 -10.33
C GLU A 121 -28.34 -1.93 -8.95
N VAL A 122 -27.82 -1.34 -7.87
CA VAL A 122 -27.93 -1.87 -6.51
C VAL A 122 -29.27 -1.44 -5.87
N ALA A 123 -29.95 -2.38 -5.21
CA ALA A 123 -31.15 -2.10 -4.44
C ALA A 123 -30.80 -1.71 -3.00
N ALA A 124 -31.64 -0.93 -2.32
CA ALA A 124 -31.37 -0.49 -0.94
C ALA A 124 -31.21 -1.65 0.08
N SER A 125 -31.75 -2.84 -0.23
CA SER A 125 -31.65 -4.05 0.57
C SER A 125 -30.44 -4.94 0.24
N ASP A 126 -29.69 -4.61 -0.81
CA ASP A 126 -28.45 -5.30 -1.16
C ASP A 126 -27.32 -4.91 -0.19
N TYR A 127 -26.18 -5.58 -0.30
CA TYR A 127 -25.00 -5.30 0.50
C TYR A 127 -23.74 -5.25 -0.37
N VAL A 128 -22.95 -4.18 -0.25
CA VAL A 128 -21.72 -3.99 -1.04
C VAL A 128 -20.49 -4.15 -0.15
N ILE A 129 -19.49 -4.90 -0.64
CA ILE A 129 -18.23 -5.15 0.07
C ILE A 129 -17.08 -4.73 -0.84
N VAL A 130 -16.24 -3.83 -0.34
CA VAL A 130 -15.08 -3.31 -1.06
C VAL A 130 -13.81 -3.98 -0.54
N HIS A 131 -13.03 -4.59 -1.42
CA HIS A 131 -11.72 -5.16 -1.10
C HIS A 131 -10.72 -4.87 -2.23
N PRO A 132 -9.48 -4.46 -1.93
CA PRO A 132 -8.93 -4.26 -0.58
C PRO A 132 -9.48 -3.02 0.14
N TRP A 133 -9.28 -2.95 1.46
CA TRP A 133 -9.83 -1.89 2.32
C TRP A 133 -9.45 -0.47 1.90
N TYR A 134 -8.25 -0.28 1.32
CA TYR A 134 -7.79 1.05 0.89
C TYR A 134 -8.64 1.62 -0.25
N CYS A 135 -9.27 0.77 -1.07
CA CYS A 135 -10.23 1.18 -2.09
C CYS A 135 -11.54 1.73 -1.50
N GLY A 136 -11.77 1.58 -0.19
CA GLY A 136 -12.88 2.21 0.52
C GLY A 136 -12.85 3.74 0.44
N VAL A 137 -11.66 4.36 0.40
CA VAL A 137 -11.52 5.83 0.32
C VAL A 137 -12.08 6.41 -0.98
N PRO A 138 -11.65 5.95 -2.18
CA PRO A 138 -12.30 6.40 -3.41
C PRO A 138 -13.76 5.94 -3.50
N PHE A 139 -14.13 4.79 -2.93
CA PHE A 139 -15.51 4.31 -2.96
C PHE A 139 -16.45 5.22 -2.18
N GLU A 140 -16.10 5.61 -0.94
CA GLU A 140 -16.83 6.60 -0.13
C GLU A 140 -17.04 7.91 -0.89
N ARG A 141 -16.02 8.35 -1.64
CA ARG A 141 -16.11 9.59 -2.42
C ARG A 141 -17.17 9.50 -3.53
N TYR A 142 -17.22 8.41 -4.28
CA TYR A 142 -18.04 8.31 -5.51
C TYR A 142 -19.36 7.57 -5.34
N TYR A 143 -19.47 6.62 -4.42
CA TYR A 143 -20.69 5.85 -4.21
C TYR A 143 -21.71 6.67 -3.43
N LYS A 144 -22.92 6.79 -3.98
CA LYS A 144 -24.01 7.63 -3.42
C LYS A 144 -25.37 6.93 -3.39
N ALA A 145 -25.41 5.63 -3.64
CA ALA A 145 -26.65 4.85 -3.55
C ALA A 145 -27.01 4.47 -2.10
N ALA A 146 -28.26 4.06 -1.92
CA ALA A 146 -28.85 3.79 -0.60
C ALA A 146 -28.41 2.45 0.01
N ALA A 147 -27.80 1.55 -0.77
CA ALA A 147 -27.42 0.25 -0.25
C ALA A 147 -26.24 0.37 0.71
N PRO A 148 -26.29 -0.31 1.86
CA PRO A 148 -25.18 -0.31 2.81
C PRO A 148 -23.93 -0.94 2.20
N TRP A 149 -22.78 -0.41 2.58
CA TRP A 149 -21.49 -0.94 2.14
C TRP A 149 -20.46 -0.95 3.28
N THR A 150 -19.41 -1.77 3.11
CA THR A 150 -18.25 -1.82 4.01
C THR A 150 -16.98 -2.17 3.23
N THR A 151 -15.82 -1.97 3.83
CA THR A 151 -14.57 -2.61 3.40
C THR A 151 -14.41 -4.02 4.00
N LEU A 152 -13.45 -4.78 3.47
CA LEU A 152 -12.92 -5.99 4.08
C LEU A 152 -11.44 -5.78 4.48
N PRO A 153 -11.10 -5.78 5.79
CA PRO A 153 -11.99 -5.92 6.95
C PRO A 153 -12.90 -4.68 7.11
N PRO A 154 -13.97 -4.74 7.92
CA PRO A 154 -14.86 -3.60 8.09
C PRO A 154 -14.16 -2.49 8.88
N LEU A 155 -13.99 -1.33 8.25
CA LEU A 155 -13.47 -0.10 8.86
C LEU A 155 -14.60 0.92 9.00
N GLU A 156 -14.57 1.71 10.07
CA GLU A 156 -15.63 2.67 10.36
C GLU A 156 -15.43 4.04 9.66
N ASP A 157 -14.20 4.37 9.25
CA ASP A 157 -13.84 5.64 8.61
C ASP A 157 -13.05 5.42 7.32
N HIS A 158 -13.55 6.02 6.23
CA HIS A 158 -13.02 5.94 4.88
C HIS A 158 -12.59 7.31 4.33
N GLY A 159 -12.49 8.35 5.17
CA GLY A 159 -12.04 9.68 4.73
C GLY A 159 -10.57 9.71 4.29
N VAL A 160 -9.74 8.86 4.90
CA VAL A 160 -8.32 8.65 4.60
C VAL A 160 -7.93 7.20 4.84
N HIS A 161 -6.72 6.81 4.45
CA HIS A 161 -6.18 5.47 4.73
C HIS A 161 -5.88 5.29 6.24
N ARG A 162 -6.87 4.85 7.01
CA ARG A 162 -6.81 4.65 8.47
C ARG A 162 -6.07 3.37 8.88
N PHE A 163 -4.74 3.39 8.74
CA PHE A 163 -3.86 2.29 9.17
C PHE A 163 -3.97 1.96 10.66
N ASP A 164 -4.33 2.94 11.49
CA ASP A 164 -4.59 2.75 12.91
C ASP A 164 -5.81 1.85 13.15
N LEU A 165 -6.92 2.06 12.41
CA LEU A 165 -8.09 1.19 12.48
C LEU A 165 -7.77 -0.21 11.94
N LEU A 166 -7.03 -0.30 10.84
CA LEU A 166 -6.57 -1.58 10.30
C LEU A 166 -5.72 -2.35 11.32
N LYS A 167 -4.80 -1.67 12.03
CA LYS A 167 -3.95 -2.25 13.08
C LYS A 167 -4.80 -2.91 14.16
N VAL A 168 -5.90 -2.27 14.58
CA VAL A 168 -6.87 -2.84 15.54
C VAL A 168 -7.55 -4.09 14.98
N LYS A 169 -7.99 -4.09 13.71
CA LYS A 169 -8.58 -5.28 13.08
C LYS A 169 -7.59 -6.43 12.97
N MET A 170 -6.32 -6.16 12.68
CA MET A 170 -5.25 -7.18 12.65
C MET A 170 -4.98 -7.83 14.02
N GLN A 171 -5.24 -7.10 15.10
CA GLN A 171 -5.13 -7.61 16.48
C GLN A 171 -6.40 -8.33 16.96
N THR A 172 -7.47 -8.27 16.18
CA THR A 172 -8.75 -8.90 16.51
C THR A 172 -8.75 -10.35 16.04
N LYS A 173 -9.26 -11.27 16.86
CA LYS A 173 -9.24 -12.72 16.57
C LYS A 173 -10.06 -13.10 15.34
N ASP A 174 -11.19 -12.44 15.13
CA ASP A 174 -12.07 -12.67 13.98
C ASP A 174 -12.73 -11.35 13.55
N PRO A 175 -12.00 -10.49 12.83
CA PRO A 175 -12.49 -9.17 12.44
C PRO A 175 -13.52 -9.24 11.31
N ILE A 176 -13.66 -10.38 10.63
CA ILE A 176 -14.53 -10.53 9.46
C ILE A 176 -15.88 -11.19 9.78
N ALA A 177 -16.05 -11.79 10.96
CA ALA A 177 -17.32 -12.37 11.39
C ALA A 177 -18.55 -11.45 11.13
N PRO A 178 -18.51 -10.13 11.46
CA PRO A 178 -19.65 -9.25 11.17
C PRO A 178 -19.98 -9.12 9.67
N VAL A 179 -18.97 -9.22 8.81
CA VAL A 179 -19.15 -9.19 7.35
C VAL A 179 -19.79 -10.49 6.88
N ILE A 180 -19.34 -11.64 7.38
CA ILE A 180 -19.90 -12.96 7.08
C ILE A 180 -21.37 -13.04 7.52
N ASP A 181 -21.67 -12.61 8.75
CA ASP A 181 -23.05 -12.59 9.27
C ASP A 181 -23.96 -11.74 8.39
N ARG A 182 -23.47 -10.57 7.96
CA ARG A 182 -24.23 -9.68 7.08
C ARG A 182 -24.45 -10.31 5.71
N ILE A 183 -23.42 -10.91 5.09
CA ILE A 183 -23.55 -11.68 3.84
C ILE A 183 -24.63 -12.74 3.97
N THR A 184 -24.57 -13.56 5.02
CA THR A 184 -25.55 -14.62 5.30
C THR A 184 -26.96 -14.07 5.33
N SER A 185 -27.19 -13.04 6.15
CA SER A 185 -28.52 -12.44 6.31
C SER A 185 -29.05 -11.84 4.99
N THR A 186 -28.19 -11.18 4.21
CA THR A 186 -28.55 -10.58 2.92
C THR A 186 -28.97 -11.66 1.91
N LEU A 187 -28.16 -12.71 1.76
CA LEU A 187 -28.43 -13.79 0.81
C LEU A 187 -29.64 -14.64 1.22
N GLN A 188 -29.80 -14.95 2.51
CA GLN A 188 -30.96 -15.68 3.03
C GLN A 188 -32.27 -14.90 2.86
N SER A 189 -32.22 -13.57 2.93
CA SER A 189 -33.37 -12.70 2.68
C SER A 189 -33.69 -12.52 1.19
N GLY A 190 -32.96 -13.19 0.28
CA GLY A 190 -33.15 -13.10 -1.16
C GLY A 190 -32.55 -11.85 -1.82
N ASN A 191 -31.76 -11.06 -1.08
CA ASN A 191 -31.06 -9.89 -1.60
C ASN A 191 -29.69 -10.26 -2.17
N ARG A 192 -29.03 -9.30 -2.83
CA ARG A 192 -27.77 -9.53 -3.52
C ARG A 192 -26.59 -9.00 -2.72
N VAL A 193 -25.46 -9.70 -2.82
CA VAL A 193 -24.17 -9.23 -2.31
C VAL A 193 -23.30 -8.84 -3.50
N TRP A 194 -22.70 -7.65 -3.43
CA TRP A 194 -21.82 -7.12 -4.47
C TRP A 194 -20.40 -7.02 -3.92
N LEU A 195 -19.46 -7.71 -4.56
CA LEU A 195 -18.04 -7.60 -4.23
C LEU A 195 -17.39 -6.65 -5.23
N VAL A 196 -16.77 -5.60 -4.70
CA VAL A 196 -16.03 -4.61 -5.47
C VAL A 196 -14.54 -4.81 -5.22
N GLY A 197 -13.82 -5.08 -6.28
CA GLY A 197 -12.38 -5.32 -6.27
C GLY A 197 -11.98 -6.78 -6.18
N GLU A 198 -10.68 -7.01 -6.09
CA GLU A 198 -10.11 -8.34 -6.17
C GLU A 198 -10.47 -9.14 -4.93
N MET A 199 -10.99 -10.34 -5.11
CA MET A 199 -11.29 -11.23 -4.01
C MET A 199 -10.47 -12.50 -4.23
N PRO A 200 -9.34 -12.66 -3.52
CA PRO A 200 -8.44 -13.77 -3.76
C PRO A 200 -9.16 -15.10 -3.52
N LEU A 201 -8.89 -16.07 -4.38
CA LEU A 201 -9.36 -17.45 -4.23
C LEU A 201 -8.17 -18.34 -3.92
N SER A 202 -8.33 -19.27 -2.99
CA SER A 202 -7.38 -20.34 -2.76
C SER A 202 -8.14 -21.66 -2.59
N GLU A 203 -7.72 -22.67 -3.35
CA GLU A 203 -8.24 -24.04 -3.23
C GLU A 203 -7.66 -24.76 -2.01
N GLU A 204 -6.51 -24.31 -1.52
CA GLU A 204 -5.87 -24.89 -0.34
C GLU A 204 -6.55 -24.38 0.94
N PRO A 205 -6.63 -25.23 1.99
CA PRO A 205 -7.07 -24.80 3.30
C PRO A 205 -6.16 -23.69 3.81
N LEU A 206 -6.76 -22.55 4.13
CA LEU A 206 -6.05 -21.42 4.68
C LEU A 206 -5.39 -21.79 6.03
N PRO A 207 -4.09 -21.49 6.23
CA PRO A 207 -3.42 -21.75 7.50
C PRO A 207 -3.99 -20.83 8.58
N LYS A 208 -4.35 -21.37 9.76
CA LYS A 208 -4.87 -20.53 10.85
C LYS A 208 -3.93 -19.38 11.18
N ILE A 209 -4.37 -18.15 10.89
CA ILE A 209 -3.64 -16.94 11.28
C ILE A 209 -3.95 -16.58 12.75
N ARG A 210 -2.93 -16.09 13.45
CA ARG A 210 -3.07 -15.48 14.78
C ARG A 210 -3.18 -13.96 14.64
N PRO A 211 -3.82 -13.27 15.60
CA PRO A 211 -3.74 -11.83 15.69
C PRO A 211 -2.30 -11.31 15.67
N ALA A 212 -2.08 -10.19 15.00
CA ALA A 212 -0.79 -9.52 14.98
C ALA A 212 -0.36 -9.15 16.41
N PRO A 213 0.94 -9.19 16.74
CA PRO A 213 2.08 -9.53 15.88
C PRO A 213 2.43 -11.03 15.89
N ASN A 214 1.58 -11.91 16.44
CA ASN A 214 1.95 -13.28 16.83
C ASN A 214 2.03 -14.28 15.67
N ASN A 215 1.99 -13.80 14.43
CA ASN A 215 2.06 -14.59 13.22
C ASN A 215 3.46 -14.47 12.57
N PRO A 216 3.90 -15.43 11.73
CA PRO A 216 5.19 -15.34 11.03
C PRO A 216 5.38 -14.05 10.22
N TRP A 217 4.27 -13.46 9.76
CA TRP A 217 4.24 -12.22 8.96
C TRP A 217 4.04 -10.93 9.79
N GLY A 218 4.02 -11.03 11.12
CA GLY A 218 4.02 -9.89 12.04
C GLY A 218 2.88 -8.89 11.77
N TRP A 219 3.24 -7.68 11.31
CA TRP A 219 2.35 -6.57 11.02
C TRP A 219 2.06 -6.37 9.52
N SER A 220 2.24 -7.38 8.68
CA SER A 220 2.01 -7.22 7.24
C SER A 220 0.51 -7.16 6.90
N ALA A 221 0.02 -5.95 6.64
CA ALA A 221 -1.35 -5.69 6.22
C ALA A 221 -1.78 -6.51 4.99
N ASP A 222 -0.89 -6.67 4.01
CA ASP A 222 -1.19 -7.39 2.76
C ASP A 222 -1.52 -8.86 3.02
N TYR A 223 -0.78 -9.53 3.91
CA TYR A 223 -1.06 -10.92 4.27
C TYR A 223 -2.40 -11.08 5.00
N TYR A 224 -2.73 -10.16 5.93
CA TYR A 224 -4.03 -10.20 6.60
C TYR A 224 -5.18 -9.92 5.61
N SER A 225 -5.04 -8.92 4.73
CA SER A 225 -6.04 -8.60 3.70
C SER A 225 -6.27 -9.78 2.77
N PHE A 226 -5.20 -10.40 2.27
CA PHE A 226 -5.30 -11.60 1.43
C PHE A 226 -6.07 -12.72 2.15
N TYR A 227 -5.72 -13.00 3.41
CA TYR A 227 -6.35 -14.06 4.18
C TYR A 227 -7.85 -13.82 4.39
N TRP A 228 -8.22 -12.61 4.80
CA TRP A 228 -9.61 -12.22 4.98
C TRP A 228 -10.41 -12.29 3.67
N GLY A 229 -9.79 -11.88 2.55
CA GLY A 229 -10.36 -12.03 1.21
C GLY A 229 -10.66 -13.48 0.86
N VAL A 230 -9.70 -14.40 1.09
CA VAL A 230 -9.88 -15.82 0.82
C VAL A 230 -10.94 -16.45 1.73
N GLN A 231 -11.03 -16.05 3.01
CA GLN A 231 -12.09 -16.54 3.90
C GLN A 231 -13.48 -16.19 3.37
N VAL A 232 -13.66 -14.96 2.88
CA VAL A 232 -14.94 -14.51 2.31
C VAL A 232 -15.25 -15.24 1.00
N THR A 233 -14.28 -15.44 0.11
CA THR A 233 -14.52 -16.18 -1.14
C THR A 233 -14.80 -17.65 -0.92
N GLN A 234 -14.10 -18.32 -0.01
CA GLN A 234 -14.38 -19.70 0.37
C GLN A 234 -15.78 -19.85 0.96
N PHE A 235 -16.17 -18.94 1.87
CA PHE A 235 -17.52 -18.91 2.44
C PHE A 235 -18.59 -18.73 1.35
N LEU A 236 -18.42 -17.75 0.47
CA LEU A 236 -19.36 -17.49 -0.62
C LEU A 236 -19.43 -18.63 -1.64
N SER A 237 -18.31 -19.31 -1.91
CA SER A 237 -18.28 -20.44 -2.83
C SER A 237 -19.08 -21.64 -2.30
N ALA A 238 -19.07 -21.83 -0.97
CA ALA A 238 -19.87 -22.86 -0.31
C ALA A 238 -21.37 -22.51 -0.24
N HIS A 239 -21.70 -21.24 0.05
CA HIS A 239 -23.06 -20.84 0.41
C HIS A 239 -23.83 -20.06 -0.66
N CYS A 240 -23.20 -19.60 -1.74
CA CYS A 240 -23.90 -18.86 -2.79
C CYS A 240 -24.45 -19.79 -3.87
N GLN A 241 -25.65 -19.50 -4.38
CA GLN A 241 -26.22 -20.25 -5.52
C GLN A 241 -25.63 -19.83 -6.86
N ARG A 242 -25.51 -18.52 -7.11
CA ARG A 242 -25.06 -17.97 -8.39
C ARG A 242 -24.13 -16.79 -8.17
N SER A 243 -23.03 -16.78 -8.89
CA SER A 243 -22.11 -15.65 -9.02
C SER A 243 -22.04 -15.19 -10.48
N ALA A 244 -21.89 -13.89 -10.71
CA ALA A 244 -21.66 -13.33 -12.03
C ALA A 244 -20.73 -12.12 -11.94
N VAL A 245 -19.74 -12.05 -12.84
CA VAL A 245 -18.93 -10.84 -13.03
C VAL A 245 -19.79 -9.84 -13.83
N VAL A 246 -20.05 -8.67 -13.25
CA VAL A 246 -20.87 -7.62 -13.89
C VAL A 246 -20.01 -6.48 -14.46
N ILE A 247 -18.80 -6.30 -13.90
CA ILE A 247 -17.80 -5.34 -14.36
C ILE A 247 -16.47 -6.08 -14.38
N ASP A 248 -15.91 -6.27 -15.57
CA ASP A 248 -14.53 -6.73 -15.74
C ASP A 248 -13.55 -5.60 -15.39
N PRO A 249 -12.30 -5.93 -14.98
CA PRO A 249 -11.25 -4.93 -14.87
C PRO A 249 -11.11 -4.17 -16.19
N SER A 250 -10.84 -2.87 -16.09
CA SER A 250 -10.72 -2.01 -17.26
C SER A 250 -9.59 -2.50 -18.15
N LYS A 251 -9.87 -2.59 -19.46
CA LYS A 251 -8.87 -2.87 -20.50
C LYS A 251 -8.04 -1.64 -20.88
N ILE A 252 -8.51 -0.45 -20.48
CA ILE A 252 -7.74 0.80 -20.60
C ILE A 252 -6.68 0.80 -19.49
N CYS A 253 -5.56 1.47 -19.70
CA CYS A 253 -4.53 1.54 -18.68
C CYS A 253 -5.04 2.19 -17.37
N VAL A 254 -5.17 1.36 -16.33
CA VAL A 254 -5.48 1.74 -14.96
C VAL A 254 -4.41 1.12 -14.06
N ASN A 255 -4.04 1.82 -12.98
CA ASN A 255 -3.18 1.29 -11.93
C ASN A 255 -3.69 -0.10 -11.50
N PRO A 256 -2.87 -1.17 -11.60
CA PRO A 256 -3.32 -2.53 -11.30
C PRO A 256 -3.84 -2.69 -9.86
N TYR A 257 -3.31 -1.93 -8.89
CA TYR A 257 -3.75 -2.00 -7.49
C TYR A 257 -5.18 -1.47 -7.25
N GLU A 258 -5.74 -0.73 -8.23
CA GLU A 258 -7.06 -0.12 -8.17
C GLU A 258 -7.85 -0.30 -9.49
N ASN A 259 -7.53 -1.35 -10.25
CA ASN A 259 -8.29 -1.75 -11.44
C ASN A 259 -9.28 -2.85 -11.05
N LEU A 260 -10.35 -2.46 -10.38
CA LEU A 260 -11.22 -3.36 -9.66
C LEU A 260 -12.26 -4.03 -10.57
N PRO A 261 -12.50 -5.35 -10.47
CA PRO A 261 -13.70 -5.99 -11.00
C PRO A 261 -14.90 -5.78 -10.06
N VAL A 262 -16.09 -6.16 -10.53
CA VAL A 262 -17.28 -6.32 -9.66
C VAL A 262 -17.96 -7.64 -9.92
N VAL A 263 -18.26 -8.35 -8.84
CA VAL A 263 -18.98 -9.63 -8.83
C VAL A 263 -20.28 -9.47 -8.05
N VAL A 264 -21.39 -9.96 -8.61
CA VAL A 264 -22.67 -10.05 -7.91
C VAL A 264 -22.94 -11.50 -7.52
N LEU A 265 -23.44 -11.69 -6.31
CA LEU A 265 -23.76 -12.99 -5.70
C LEU A 265 -25.22 -13.00 -5.29
N THR A 266 -25.89 -14.11 -5.60
CA THR A 266 -27.33 -14.26 -5.35
C THR A 266 -27.69 -15.68 -4.90
N GLY A 267 -28.74 -15.76 -4.09
CA GLY A 267 -29.27 -17.01 -3.57
C GLY A 267 -28.40 -17.66 -2.49
N TRP A 268 -29.02 -18.49 -1.67
CA TRP A 268 -28.43 -19.14 -0.51
C TRP A 268 -28.45 -20.67 -0.63
N LYS A 269 -27.33 -21.31 -0.30
CA LYS A 269 -27.19 -22.75 -0.11
C LYS A 269 -26.93 -23.01 1.38
N PRO A 270 -27.80 -23.78 2.05
CA PRO A 270 -27.62 -24.12 3.46
C PRO A 270 -26.36 -24.95 3.71
#